data_AF-A0A644YEI0-F1
#
_entry.id   AF-A0A644YEI0-F1
#
_cell.length_a   1.000
_cell.length_b   1.000
_cell.length_c   1.000
_cell.angle_alpha   90.00
_cell.angle_beta   90.00
_cell.angle_gamma   90.00
#
_symmetry.space_group_name_H-M   'P 1'
#
loop_
_entity.id
_entity.type
_entity.pdbx_description
1 polymer ?
#
loop_
_entity_poly.entity_id
_entity_poly.type
_entity_poly.pdbx_seq_one_letter_code
_entity_poly.pdbx_strand_id
1 'polypeptide(L)' 'MMLQLIEDFKMSLIEDGKSPKTIESYVGDIKAFKEFLTAKGVDFNGTLQRFYVVSYKNFLVESNYEVATINKR' A
#
# COMPACT_ATOMS: atom_id res chain seq x y z
N MET A 1 4.21 -2.96 16.91
CA MET A 1 4.82 -1.93 16.04
C MET A 1 4.38 -2.06 14.57
N MET A 2 4.33 -3.25 13.95
CA MET A 2 4.08 -3.42 12.50
C MET A 2 2.59 -3.47 12.07
N LEU A 3 1.69 -3.86 12.98
CA LEU A 3 0.23 -3.66 12.86
C LEU A 3 -0.15 -2.20 13.11
N GLN A 4 0.66 -1.50 13.90
CA GLN A 4 0.41 -0.13 14.30
C GLN A 4 0.39 0.81 13.09
N LEU A 5 1.35 0.70 12.16
CA LEU A 5 1.37 1.57 10.97
C LEU A 5 0.10 1.47 10.12
N ILE A 6 -0.43 0.26 9.92
CA ILE A 6 -1.63 0.04 9.10
C ILE A 6 -2.88 0.55 9.85
N GLU A 7 -2.95 0.32 11.16
CA GLU A 7 -4.05 0.83 11.97
C GLU A 7 -3.99 2.35 12.12
N ASP A 8 -2.82 2.95 12.31
CA ASP A 8 -2.62 4.40 12.34
C ASP A 8 -3.03 5.04 11.01
N PHE A 9 -2.65 4.41 9.89
CA PHE A 9 -3.09 4.85 8.56
C PHE A 9 -4.60 4.71 8.38
N LYS A 10 -5.19 3.62 8.85
CA LYS A 10 -6.65 3.43 8.80
C LYS A 10 -7.37 4.50 9.65
N MET A 11 -6.87 4.79 10.85
CA MET A 11 -7.43 5.80 11.74
C MET A 11 -7.34 7.20 11.13
N SER A 12 -6.22 7.57 10.48
CA SER A 12 -6.12 8.86 9.81
C SER A 12 -7.11 9.00 8.64
N LEU A 13 -7.43 7.93 7.92
CA LEU A 13 -8.47 7.95 6.88
C LEU A 13 -9.88 8.10 7.46
N ILE A 14 -10.15 7.54 8.64
CA ILE A 14 -11.41 7.71 9.37
C ILE A 14 -11.56 9.16 9.82
N GLU A 15 -10.50 9.74 10.39
CA GLU A 15 -10.46 11.14 10.83
C GLU A 15 -10.60 12.12 9.66
N ASP A 16 -10.05 11.79 8.49
CA ASP A 16 -10.20 12.54 7.23
C ASP A 16 -11.58 12.32 6.56
N GLY A 17 -12.50 11.61 7.22
CA GLY A 17 -13.88 11.43 6.77
C GLY A 17 -14.03 10.59 5.50
N LYS A 18 -13.06 9.72 5.19
CA LYS A 18 -13.16 8.85 4.01
C LYS A 18 -14.29 7.84 4.15
N SER A 19 -14.93 7.51 3.02
CA SER A 19 -15.97 6.48 3.00
C SER A 19 -15.41 5.12 3.42
N PRO A 20 -16.21 4.22 4.03
CA PRO A 20 -15.74 2.87 4.40
C PRO A 20 -15.11 2.10 3.24
N LYS A 21 -15.67 2.24 2.03
CA LYS A 21 -15.13 1.61 0.81
C LYS A 21 -13.78 2.19 0.40
N THR A 22 -13.59 3.49 0.55
CA THR A 22 -12.30 4.15 0.29
C THR A 22 -11.25 3.70 1.31
N ILE A 23 -11.62 3.61 2.58
CA ILE A 23 -10.73 3.11 3.65
C ILE A 23 -10.30 1.67 3.38
N GLU A 24 -11.27 0.79 3.10
CA GLU A 24 -11.01 -0.61 2.76
C GLU A 24 -10.04 -0.73 1.58
N SER A 25 -10.31 0.04 0.53
CA SER A 25 -9.46 0.09 -0.65
C SER A 25 -8.02 0.52 -0.32
N TYR A 26 -7.85 1.65 0.36
CA TYR A 26 -6.51 2.21 0.58
C TYR A 26 -5.71 1.36 1.56
N VAL A 27 -6.36 0.83 2.60
CA VAL A 27 -5.73 -0.11 3.53
C VAL A 27 -5.34 -1.40 2.81
N GLY A 28 -6.16 -1.89 1.88
CA GLY A 28 -5.85 -3.03 1.02
C GLY A 28 -4.60 -2.78 0.17
N ASP A 29 -4.52 -1.63 -0.49
CA ASP A 29 -3.39 -1.26 -1.36
C ASP A 29 -2.06 -1.19 -0.55
N ILE A 30 -2.10 -0.60 0.67
CA ILE A 30 -0.92 -0.55 1.55
C ILE A 30 -0.53 -1.92 2.11
N LYS A 31 -1.50 -2.79 2.42
CA LYS A 31 -1.23 -4.17 2.84
C LYS A 31 -0.53 -4.96 1.73
N ALA A 32 -1.04 -4.88 0.50
CA ALA A 32 -0.44 -5.57 -0.64
C ALA A 32 0.97 -5.07 -0.95
N PHE A 33 1.22 -3.76 -0.86
CA PHE A 33 2.56 -3.19 -0.98
C PHE A 33 3.52 -3.73 0.09
N LYS A 34 3.07 -3.79 1.33
CA LYS A 34 3.88 -4.32 2.43
C LYS A 34 4.19 -5.81 2.24
N GLU A 35 3.19 -6.62 1.90
CA GLU A 35 3.36 -8.05 1.62
C GLU A 35 4.38 -8.28 0.50
N PHE A 36 4.32 -7.46 -0.57
CA PHE A 36 5.34 -7.47 -1.62
C PHE A 36 6.75 -7.21 -1.06
N LEU A 37 6.93 -6.18 -0.23
CA LEU A 37 8.24 -5.88 0.36
C LEU A 37 8.75 -7.01 1.27
N THR A 38 7.87 -7.57 2.10
CA THR A 38 8.19 -8.71 2.97
C THR A 38 8.61 -9.93 2.15
N ALA A 39 7.92 -10.22 1.04
CA ALA A 39 8.30 -11.30 0.12
C ALA A 39 9.67 -11.07 -0.57
N LYS A 40 10.17 -9.83 -0.59
CA LYS A 40 11.52 -9.47 -1.05
C LYS A 40 12.55 -9.36 0.07
N GLY A 41 12.20 -9.77 1.30
CA GLY A 41 13.09 -9.73 2.47
C GLY A 41 13.29 -8.33 3.06
N VAL A 42 12.42 -7.37 2.72
CA VAL A 42 12.47 -6.00 3.25
C VAL A 42 11.47 -5.90 4.40
N ASP A 43 11.98 -5.66 5.61
CA ASP A 43 11.16 -5.27 6.76
C ASP A 43 10.88 -3.76 6.68
N PHE A 44 9.66 -3.40 6.28
CA PHE A 44 9.30 -2.01 6.03
C PHE A 44 9.12 -1.24 7.35
N ASN A 45 10.04 -0.32 7.63
CA ASN A 45 10.06 0.49 8.85
C ASN A 45 9.24 1.80 8.77
N GLY A 46 8.43 1.98 7.72
CA GLY A 46 7.66 3.21 7.47
C GLY A 46 8.37 4.24 6.59
N THR A 47 9.66 4.08 6.31
CA THR A 47 10.40 4.99 5.41
C THR A 47 10.16 4.62 3.95
N LEU A 48 9.33 5.40 3.26
CA LEU A 48 9.06 5.19 1.84
C LEU A 48 10.24 5.67 0.98
N GLN A 49 10.76 4.79 0.13
CA GLN A 49 11.80 5.10 -0.85
C GLN A 49 11.26 4.95 -2.27
N ARG A 50 11.75 5.80 -3.18
CA ARG A 50 11.39 5.73 -4.60
C ARG A 50 11.64 4.33 -5.19
N PHE A 51 12.73 3.69 -4.78
CA PHE A 51 13.07 2.34 -5.20
C PHE A 51 11.95 1.33 -4.91
N TYR A 52 11.35 1.38 -3.72
CA TYR A 52 10.25 0.48 -3.34
C TYR A 52 9.01 0.71 -4.20
N VAL A 53 8.64 1.97 -4.42
CA VAL A 53 7.48 2.33 -5.24
C VAL A 53 7.65 1.90 -6.69
N VAL A 54 8.83 2.15 -7.28
CA VAL A 54 9.13 1.74 -8.66
C VAL A 54 9.14 0.22 -8.78
N SER A 55 9.73 -0.48 -7.81
CA SER A 55 9.78 -1.95 -7.80
C SER A 55 8.39 -2.56 -7.70
N TYR A 56 7.52 -2.02 -6.84
CA TYR A 56 6.15 -2.50 -6.71
C TYR A 56 5.32 -2.20 -7.96
N LYS A 57 5.48 -1.01 -8.55
CA LYS A 57 4.83 -0.67 -9.82
C LYS A 57 5.22 -1.65 -10.92
N ASN A 58 6.51 -1.98 -11.05
CA ASN A 58 6.98 -2.94 -12.05
C ASN A 58 6.39 -4.33 -11.79
N PHE A 59 6.34 -4.78 -10.53
CA PHE A 59 5.68 -6.02 -10.16
C PHE A 59 4.19 -6.05 -10.56
N LEU A 60 3.45 -4.96 -10.38
CA LEU A 60 2.04 -4.88 -10.80
C LEU A 60 1.91 -4.96 -12.34
N VAL A 61 2.81 -4.31 -13.08
CA VAL A 61 2.85 -4.40 -14.56
C VAL A 61 3.15 -5.83 -15.01
N GLU A 62 4.18 -6.45 -14.43
CA GLU A 62 4.59 -7.84 -14.73
C GLU A 62 3.49 -8.85 -14.36
N SER A 63 2.67 -8.53 -13.36
CA SER A 63 1.52 -9.33 -12.92
C SER A 63 0.25 -9.03 -13.74
N ASN A 64 0.34 -8.28 -14.83
CA ASN A 64 -0.76 -7.90 -15.73
C ASN A 64 -1.92 -7.16 -15.04
N TYR A 65 -1.64 -6.32 -14.03
CA TYR A 65 -2.67 -5.43 -13.49
C TYR A 65 -3.02 -4.33 -14.49
N GLU A 66 -4.31 -3.99 -14.55
CA GLU A 66 -4.82 -2.88 -15.35
C GLU A 66 -4.16 -1.55 -14.98
N VAL A 67 -3.86 -0.72 -15.99
CA VAL A 67 -3.24 0.60 -15.82
C VAL A 67 -4.06 1.50 -14.89
N ALA A 68 -5.39 1.37 -14.91
CA ALA A 68 -6.30 2.11 -14.03
C ALA A 68 -6.15 1.68 -12.55
N THR A 69 -5.87 0.40 -12.30
CA THR A 69 -5.60 -0.12 -10.95
C THR A 69 -4.25 0.35 -10.45
N ILE A 70 -3.22 0.35 -11.31
CA ILE A 70 -1.86 0.81 -10.95
C ILE A 70 -1.84 2.31 -10.66
N ASN A 71 -2.56 3.12 -11.44
CA ASN A 71 -2.58 4.59 -11.32
C ASN A 71 -3.81 5.11 -10.58
N LYS A 72 -4.36 4.32 -9.65
CA LYS A 72 -5.52 4.71 -8.86
C LYS A 72 -5.25 6.05 -8.16
N ARG A 73 -6.18 6.99 -8.35
CA ARG A 73 -6.10 8.37 -7.85
C ARG A 73 -6.98 8.58 -6.63
#